data_AF-A0AAX2LJS8-F1
#
_entry.id   AF-A0AAX2LJS8-F1
#
_cell.length_a   1.000
_cell.length_b   1.000
_cell.length_c   1.000
_cell.angle_alpha   90.00
_cell.angle_beta   90.00
_cell.angle_gamma   90.00
#
_symmetry.space_group_name_H-M   'P 1'
#
loop_
_entity.id
_entity.type
_entity.pdbx_description
1 polymer ?
#
loop_
_entity_poly.entity_id
_entity_poly.type
_entity_poly.pdbx_seq_one_letter_code
_entity_poly.pdbx_strand_id
1 'polypeptide(L)'
;MTKTYSIRYRVGITVGEILIGIAILVIALLIIPYLLVFTKQLNIHGTSFDIVLGDKVSTEEITKQMDTLTFDYVLFNRKNGEVLNGNYQKTELSYYETVFEDKKPINVGTIDYKAYSNDRIVLVVRQPTLPEFVNPSLRKVSFNTLSIILFIVGTLSIVFISVTKLLREFAHDFRLIQKISLNMGSRDYKIERSTTKISEFNDILAMLYQKDDELTILLEAERAEKKDLSFQLFHTI
;
A
#
# COMPACT_ATOMS: atom_id res chain seq x y z
N MET A 1 -9.79 -32.22 -12.43
CA MET A 1 -10.70 -32.06 -11.28
C MET A 1 -10.42 -30.73 -10.61
N THR A 2 -11.27 -29.73 -10.82
CA THR A 2 -11.15 -28.42 -10.18
C THR A 2 -11.55 -28.58 -8.71
N LYS A 3 -10.69 -28.19 -7.75
CA LYS A 3 -11.05 -28.22 -6.33
C LYS A 3 -12.25 -27.28 -6.11
N THR A 4 -13.35 -27.83 -5.62
CA THR A 4 -14.53 -27.07 -5.22
C THR A 4 -14.39 -26.65 -3.76
N TYR A 5 -15.01 -25.52 -3.41
CA TYR A 5 -15.00 -24.99 -2.05
C TYR A 5 -16.31 -24.27 -1.74
N SER A 6 -16.61 -24.08 -0.45
CA SER A 6 -17.83 -23.38 -0.03
C SER A 6 -17.70 -21.85 -0.14
N ILE A 7 -18.83 -21.15 -0.26
CA ILE A 7 -18.89 -19.68 -0.17
C ILE A 7 -18.20 -19.21 1.12
N ARG A 8 -18.52 -19.87 2.25
CA ARG A 8 -17.93 -19.55 3.56
C ARG A 8 -16.40 -19.69 3.54
N TYR A 9 -15.89 -20.76 2.94
CA TYR A 9 -14.46 -20.97 2.81
C TYR A 9 -13.81 -19.88 1.94
N ARG A 10 -14.44 -19.49 0.84
CA ARG A 10 -13.91 -18.45 -0.05
C ARG A 10 -13.89 -17.06 0.58
N VAL A 11 -14.93 -16.72 1.34
CA VAL A 11 -14.95 -15.50 2.16
C VAL A 11 -13.81 -15.56 3.19
N GLY A 12 -13.61 -16.72 3.84
CA GLY A 12 -12.48 -16.94 4.75
C GLY A 12 -11.12 -16.73 4.08
N ILE A 13 -10.91 -17.24 2.85
CA ILE A 13 -9.71 -16.96 2.06
C ILE A 13 -9.56 -15.45 1.84
N THR A 14 -10.63 -14.74 1.49
CA THR A 14 -10.59 -13.29 1.24
C THR A 14 -10.17 -12.51 2.49
N VAL A 15 -10.69 -12.89 3.65
CA VAL A 15 -10.25 -12.33 4.95
C VAL A 15 -8.76 -12.64 5.17
N GLY A 16 -8.31 -13.85 4.88
CA GLY A 16 -6.90 -14.23 4.94
C GLY A 16 -6.02 -13.41 3.99
N GLU A 17 -6.45 -13.18 2.75
CA GLU A 17 -5.76 -12.33 1.76
C GLU A 17 -5.58 -10.91 2.30
N ILE A 18 -6.61 -10.34 2.93
CA ILE A 18 -6.54 -9.01 3.55
C ILE A 18 -5.56 -8.99 4.72
N LEU A 19 -5.64 -9.96 5.64
CA LEU A 19 -4.75 -10.02 6.81
C LEU A 19 -3.28 -10.19 6.41
N ILE A 20 -3.00 -11.07 5.45
CA ILE A 20 -1.65 -11.28 4.90
C ILE A 20 -1.18 -10.00 4.20
N GLY A 21 -2.03 -9.35 3.40
CA GLY A 21 -1.70 -8.10 2.74
C GLY A 21 -1.32 -6.99 3.74
N ILE A 22 -2.09 -6.85 4.82
CA ILE A 22 -1.80 -5.88 5.89
C ILE A 22 -0.48 -6.23 6.59
N ALA A 23 -0.23 -7.50 6.90
CA ALA A 23 1.02 -7.93 7.52
C ALA A 23 2.24 -7.58 6.64
N ILE A 24 2.15 -7.83 5.33
CA ILE A 24 3.20 -7.46 4.37
C ILE A 24 3.39 -5.94 4.33
N LEU A 25 2.30 -5.16 4.34
CA LEU A 25 2.37 -3.70 4.36
C LEU A 25 3.09 -3.18 5.61
N VAL A 26 2.77 -3.73 6.79
CA VAL A 26 3.45 -3.36 8.04
C VAL A 26 4.93 -3.71 7.97
N ILE A 27 5.29 -4.90 7.49
CA ILE A 27 6.69 -5.30 7.31
C ILE A 27 7.42 -4.33 6.37
N ALA A 28 6.80 -3.94 5.25
CA ALA A 28 7.37 -2.98 4.32
C ALA A 28 7.60 -1.61 4.99
N LEU A 29 6.65 -1.13 5.79
CA LEU A 29 6.77 0.12 6.54
C LEU A 29 7.85 0.09 7.63
N LEU A 30 8.32 -1.08 8.05
CA LEU A 30 9.48 -1.21 8.95
C LEU A 30 10.79 -1.29 8.16
N ILE A 31 10.82 -2.01 7.03
CA ILE A 31 12.02 -2.19 6.21
C ILE A 31 12.40 -0.91 5.46
N ILE A 32 11.43 -0.16 4.93
CA ILE A 32 11.72 1.05 4.13
C ILE A 32 12.47 2.11 4.94
N PRO A 33 12.01 2.53 6.14
CA PRO A 33 12.77 3.48 6.96
C PRO A 33 14.18 2.98 7.25
N TYR A 34 14.34 1.69 7.56
CA TYR A 34 15.66 1.09 7.81
C TYR A 34 16.58 1.24 6.59
N LEU A 35 16.11 0.95 5.38
CA LEU A 35 16.88 1.13 4.15
C LEU A 35 17.22 2.60 3.89
N LEU A 36 16.30 3.52 4.16
CA LEU A 36 16.55 4.95 4.01
C LEU A 36 17.61 5.47 5.00
N VAL A 37 17.63 4.95 6.23
CA VAL A 37 18.68 5.26 7.20
C VAL A 37 20.02 4.68 6.74
N PHE A 38 20.04 3.40 6.34
CA PHE A 38 21.25 2.74 5.87
C PHE A 38 21.88 3.44 4.66
N THR A 39 21.06 3.96 3.75
CA THR A 39 21.49 4.72 2.57
C THR A 39 21.71 6.21 2.83
N LYS A 40 21.64 6.65 4.09
CA LYS A 40 21.79 8.07 4.51
C LYS A 40 20.81 9.03 3.84
N GLN A 41 19.62 8.55 3.50
CA GLN A 41 18.53 9.35 2.93
C GLN A 41 17.53 9.84 3.99
N LEU A 42 17.54 9.23 5.18
CA LEU A 42 16.71 9.60 6.31
C LEU A 42 17.57 9.82 7.56
N ASN A 43 17.39 10.96 8.21
CA ASN A 43 17.98 11.27 9.49
C ASN A 43 17.03 10.82 10.62
N ILE A 44 17.57 10.12 11.62
CA ILE A 44 16.82 9.58 12.78
C ILE A 44 17.47 9.90 14.13
N HIS A 45 18.51 10.75 14.15
CA HIS A 45 19.44 10.83 15.28
C HIS A 45 18.87 11.56 16.52
N GLY A 46 17.72 12.22 16.40
CA GLY A 46 17.00 12.82 17.53
C GLY A 46 17.79 13.89 18.27
N THR A 47 17.31 14.26 19.46
CA THR A 47 17.85 15.38 20.28
C THR A 47 19.12 15.03 21.06
N SER A 48 19.52 13.76 21.11
CA SER A 48 20.61 13.27 21.97
C SER A 48 21.95 13.12 21.26
N PHE A 49 22.10 13.62 20.03
CA PHE A 49 23.37 13.57 19.31
C PHE A 49 24.29 14.70 19.78
N ASP A 50 25.41 14.33 20.39
CA ASP A 50 26.44 15.26 20.87
C ASP A 50 27.71 15.13 20.02
N ILE A 51 28.33 16.26 19.68
CA ILE A 51 29.53 16.31 18.84
C ILE A 51 30.67 16.86 19.67
N VAL A 52 31.62 15.98 19.98
CA VAL A 52 32.85 16.39 20.66
C VAL A 52 33.85 16.89 19.62
N LEU A 53 34.16 18.19 19.68
CA LEU A 53 35.23 18.79 18.89
C LEU A 53 36.55 18.66 19.65
N GLY A 54 37.60 18.13 19.01
CA GLY A 54 38.94 18.14 19.60
C GLY A 54 39.58 19.53 19.54
N ASP A 55 40.43 19.85 20.52
CA ASP A 55 41.02 21.17 20.74
C ASP A 55 41.89 21.68 19.57
N LYS A 56 42.43 20.76 18.74
CA LYS A 56 43.35 21.07 17.62
C LYS A 56 42.85 20.62 16.24
N VAL A 57 41.58 20.24 16.13
CA VAL A 57 41.03 19.70 14.88
C VAL A 57 40.90 20.82 13.84
N SER A 58 41.35 20.54 12.62
CA SER A 58 41.27 21.48 11.49
C SER A 58 39.84 21.62 10.96
N THR A 59 39.56 22.70 10.23
CA THR A 59 38.28 22.88 9.52
C THR A 59 37.97 21.73 8.55
N GLU A 60 39.01 21.20 7.89
CA GLU A 60 38.92 20.08 6.95
C GLU A 60 38.55 18.77 7.65
N GLU A 61 39.14 18.47 8.81
CA GLU A 61 38.79 17.29 9.59
C GLU A 61 37.36 17.35 10.13
N ILE A 62 36.91 18.52 10.61
CA ILE A 62 35.52 18.70 11.05
C ILE A 62 34.57 18.53 9.86
N THR A 63 34.89 19.13 8.71
CA THR A 63 34.11 18.98 7.48
C THR A 63 33.98 17.52 7.08
N LYS A 64 35.09 16.79 7.04
CA LYS A 64 35.11 15.36 6.70
C LYS A 64 34.31 14.52 7.70
N GLN A 65 34.35 14.86 9.00
CA GLN A 65 33.53 14.19 10.01
C GLN A 65 32.04 14.47 9.76
N MET A 66 31.67 15.72 9.53
CA MET A 66 30.28 16.11 9.31
C MET A 66 29.70 15.54 8.01
N ASP A 67 30.51 15.40 6.95
CA ASP A 67 30.11 14.78 5.69
C ASP A 67 29.82 13.27 5.84
N THR A 68 30.33 12.62 6.90
CA THR A 68 29.92 11.25 7.21
C THR A 68 28.54 11.19 7.86
N LEU A 69 28.08 12.29 8.45
CA LEU A 69 26.79 12.42 9.10
C LEU A 69 25.72 12.91 8.11
N THR A 70 24.47 12.93 8.56
CA THR A 70 23.30 13.32 7.76
C THR A 70 22.77 14.70 8.13
N PHE A 71 23.55 15.49 8.88
CA PHE A 71 23.14 16.79 9.38
C PHE A 71 23.68 17.92 8.51
N ASP A 72 22.85 18.94 8.37
CA ASP A 72 23.29 20.23 7.84
C ASP A 72 24.01 21.01 8.95
N TYR A 73 25.04 21.76 8.57
CA TYR A 73 25.88 22.48 9.52
C TYR A 73 26.55 23.71 8.92
N VAL A 74 26.98 24.61 9.81
CA VAL A 74 27.79 25.79 9.47
C VAL A 74 28.97 25.86 10.44
N LEU A 75 30.16 26.10 9.90
CA LEU A 75 31.38 26.37 10.67
C LEU A 75 31.65 27.87 10.67
N PHE A 76 31.71 28.44 11.86
CA PHE A 76 32.05 29.84 12.08
C PHE A 76 33.45 29.97 12.67
N ASN A 77 34.18 30.99 12.24
CA ASN A 77 35.37 31.45 12.92
C ASN A 77 34.97 32.13 14.23
N ARG A 78 35.50 31.62 15.35
CA ARG A 78 35.11 32.09 16.69
C ARG A 78 35.44 33.56 16.94
N LYS A 79 36.42 34.13 16.25
CA LYS A 79 36.89 35.51 16.49
C LYS A 79 36.03 36.58 15.81
N ASN A 80 35.64 36.33 14.56
CA ASN A 80 34.98 37.33 13.71
C ASN A 80 33.58 36.91 13.25
N GLY A 81 33.14 35.68 13.55
CA GLY A 81 31.85 35.16 13.12
C GLY A 81 31.74 34.85 11.63
N GLU A 82 32.86 34.84 10.92
CA GLU A 82 32.87 34.54 9.49
C GLU A 82 32.58 33.05 9.22
N VAL A 83 31.74 32.77 8.23
CA VAL A 83 31.45 31.41 7.79
C VAL A 83 32.67 30.84 7.06
N LEU A 84 33.28 29.82 7.66
CA LEU A 84 34.47 29.13 7.14
C LEU A 84 34.10 28.04 6.13
N ASN A 85 33.07 27.24 6.43
CA ASN A 85 32.56 26.18 5.57
C ASN A 85 31.18 25.72 6.08
N GLY A 86 30.48 24.88 5.33
CA GLY A 86 29.25 24.24 5.80
C GLY A 86 28.44 23.60 4.67
N ASN A 87 27.52 22.72 5.05
CA ASN A 87 26.49 22.20 4.19
C ASN A 87 25.13 22.62 4.76
N TYR A 88 24.54 23.68 4.20
CA TYR A 88 23.32 24.29 4.71
C TYR A 88 22.51 24.93 3.58
N GLN A 89 21.21 25.10 3.83
CA GLN A 89 20.36 25.89 2.95
C GLN A 89 20.51 27.37 3.25
N LYS A 90 20.77 28.19 2.22
CA LYS A 90 20.96 29.64 2.37
C LYS A 90 19.78 30.34 3.08
N THR A 91 18.56 29.83 2.87
CA THR A 91 17.34 30.35 3.52
C THR A 91 17.32 30.12 5.03
N GLU A 92 18.10 29.17 5.54
CA GLU A 92 18.19 28.83 6.97
C GLU A 92 19.41 29.47 7.65
N LEU A 93 20.30 30.18 6.92
CA LEU A 93 21.55 30.73 7.46
C LEU A 93 21.35 31.60 8.71
N SER A 94 20.31 32.44 8.70
CA SER A 94 19.96 33.33 9.82
C SER A 94 19.77 32.58 11.15
N TYR A 95 19.26 31.36 11.12
CA TYR A 95 19.11 30.52 12.31
C TYR A 95 20.47 30.08 12.87
N TYR A 96 21.43 29.75 12.01
CA TYR A 96 22.78 29.40 12.44
C TYR A 96 23.52 30.61 13.02
N GLU A 97 23.39 31.77 12.39
CA GLU A 97 23.97 33.04 12.86
C GLU A 97 23.41 33.44 14.23
N THR A 98 22.10 33.31 14.43
CA THR A 98 21.46 33.60 15.72
C THR A 98 22.05 32.74 16.85
N VAL A 99 22.25 31.43 16.62
CA VAL A 99 22.87 30.55 17.62
C VAL A 99 24.32 30.95 17.92
N PHE A 100 25.07 31.37 16.89
CA PHE A 100 26.44 31.84 17.06
C PHE A 100 26.50 33.12 17.91
N GLU A 101 25.63 34.10 17.63
CA GLU A 101 25.57 35.39 18.33
C GLU A 101 25.07 35.26 19.77
N ASP A 102 23.93 34.59 19.96
CA ASP A 102 23.26 34.46 21.27
C ASP A 102 23.91 33.42 22.18
N LYS A 103 24.76 32.55 21.61
CA LYS A 103 25.42 31.42 22.29
C LYS A 103 24.44 30.49 22.99
N LYS A 104 23.22 30.40 22.46
CA LYS A 104 22.15 29.55 22.97
C LYS A 104 21.53 28.75 21.83
N PRO A 105 21.10 27.51 22.09
CA PRO A 105 20.38 26.75 21.08
C PRO A 105 19.04 27.43 20.78
N ILE A 106 18.62 27.37 19.53
CA ILE A 106 17.28 27.79 19.12
C ILE A 106 16.51 26.58 18.61
N ASN A 107 15.20 26.58 18.85
CA ASN A 107 14.27 25.58 18.36
C ASN A 107 13.34 26.24 17.34
N VAL A 108 13.28 25.67 16.14
CA VAL A 108 12.38 26.11 15.07
C VAL A 108 11.51 24.92 14.68
N GLY A 109 10.34 24.80 15.33
CA GLY A 109 9.43 23.68 15.11
C GLY A 109 10.05 22.36 15.57
N THR A 110 10.35 21.46 14.61
CA THR A 110 10.93 20.14 14.89
C THR A 110 12.44 20.11 14.68
N ILE A 111 13.11 21.26 14.71
CA ILE A 111 14.52 21.42 14.42
C ILE A 111 15.19 22.15 15.56
N ASP A 112 16.23 21.54 16.12
CA ASP A 112 17.12 22.17 17.10
C ASP A 112 18.41 22.60 16.40
N TYR A 113 18.79 23.86 16.55
CA TYR A 113 20.10 24.34 16.15
C TYR A 113 20.99 24.42 17.39
N LYS A 114 22.09 23.67 17.40
CA LYS A 114 23.00 23.59 18.55
C LYS A 114 24.43 23.95 18.15
N ALA A 115 25.10 24.69 19.01
CA ALA A 115 26.50 25.03 18.86
C ALA A 115 27.41 24.05 19.62
N TYR A 116 28.51 23.69 18.98
CA TYR A 116 29.64 22.98 19.53
C TYR A 116 30.87 23.83 19.25
N SER A 117 31.71 24.10 20.25
CA SER A 117 32.83 25.05 20.09
C SER A 117 34.13 24.48 20.60
N ASN A 118 35.24 24.82 19.92
CA ASN A 118 36.59 24.70 20.46
C ASN A 118 37.27 26.09 20.49
N ASP A 119 38.57 26.15 20.78
CA ASP A 119 39.31 27.42 20.90
C ASP A 119 39.33 28.29 19.63
N ARG A 120 39.04 27.71 18.47
CA ARG A 120 39.19 28.40 17.17
C ARG A 120 37.90 28.51 16.38
N ILE A 121 36.98 27.56 16.54
CA ILE A 121 35.84 27.35 15.65
C ILE A 121 34.57 27.13 16.48
N VAL A 122 33.44 27.57 15.94
CA VAL A 122 32.09 27.22 16.42
C VAL A 122 31.37 26.47 15.29
N LEU A 123 31.00 25.23 15.55
CA LEU A 123 30.17 24.39 14.68
C LEU A 123 28.72 24.52 15.14
N VAL A 124 27.84 25.00 14.27
CA VAL A 124 26.40 24.99 14.52
C VAL A 124 25.74 23.92 13.65
N VAL A 125 25.01 23.00 14.26
CA VAL A 125 24.38 21.85 13.60
C VAL A 125 22.87 21.92 13.68
N ARG A 126 22.21 21.62 12.56
CA ARG A 126 20.75 21.50 12.45
C ARG A 126 20.33 20.06 12.74
N GLN A 127 19.75 19.84 13.92
CA GLN A 127 19.33 18.53 14.40
C GLN A 127 17.79 18.39 14.34
N PRO A 128 17.24 17.59 13.42
CA PRO A 128 15.81 17.31 13.43
C PRO A 128 15.45 16.40 14.62
N THR A 129 14.38 16.76 15.33
CA THR A 129 13.87 16.02 16.50
C THR A 129 13.01 14.82 16.10
N LEU A 130 12.52 14.82 14.86
CA LEU A 130 11.76 13.73 14.23
C LEU A 130 12.48 13.21 12.98
N PRO A 131 12.17 11.99 12.51
CA PRO A 131 12.70 11.50 11.25
C PRO A 131 12.45 12.46 10.08
N GLU A 132 13.51 12.84 9.39
CA GLU A 132 13.46 13.83 8.31
C GLU A 132 14.36 13.39 7.14
N PHE A 133 13.93 13.66 5.90
CA PHE A 133 14.75 13.39 4.73
C PHE A 133 16.01 14.25 4.70
N VAL A 134 17.13 13.64 4.32
CA VAL A 134 18.39 14.37 4.17
C VAL A 134 18.32 15.33 2.98
N ASN A 135 17.61 14.97 1.91
CA ASN A 135 17.43 15.84 0.75
C ASN A 135 16.51 17.04 1.09
N PRO A 136 17.02 18.29 1.01
CA PRO A 136 16.25 19.53 1.22
C PRO A 136 14.88 19.58 0.54
N SER A 137 14.80 19.10 -0.70
CA SER A 137 13.57 19.18 -1.50
C SER A 137 12.44 18.31 -0.94
N LEU A 138 12.79 17.23 -0.22
CA LEU A 138 11.84 16.28 0.36
C LEU A 138 11.45 16.64 1.80
N ARG A 139 12.21 17.52 2.48
CA ARG A 139 11.95 17.92 3.89
C ARG A 139 10.60 18.59 4.12
N LYS A 140 10.00 19.15 3.06
CA LYS A 140 8.64 19.74 3.11
C LYS A 140 7.58 18.71 3.48
N VAL A 141 7.85 17.43 3.26
CA VAL A 141 6.96 16.33 3.60
C VAL A 141 7.51 15.61 4.83
N SER A 142 6.76 15.66 5.93
CA SER A 142 7.10 14.90 7.13
C SER A 142 7.11 13.41 6.81
N PHE A 143 8.21 12.73 7.14
CA PHE A 143 8.35 11.30 6.93
C PHE A 143 7.25 10.53 7.66
N ASN A 144 6.96 10.90 8.91
CA ASN A 144 5.92 10.25 9.71
C ASN A 144 4.53 10.40 9.07
N THR A 145 4.19 11.61 8.61
CA THR A 145 2.92 11.86 7.91
C THR A 145 2.84 11.03 6.63
N LEU A 146 3.93 10.97 5.85
CA LEU A 146 4.00 10.14 4.65
C LEU A 146 3.78 8.66 4.97
N SER A 147 4.43 8.12 6.01
CA SER A 147 4.26 6.73 6.44
C SER A 147 2.83 6.41 6.86
N ILE A 148 2.16 7.33 7.58
CA ILE A 148 0.76 7.18 7.99
C ILE A 148 -0.17 7.17 6.76
N ILE A 149 0.02 8.10 5.83
CA ILE A 149 -0.78 8.17 4.59
C ILE A 149 -0.58 6.89 3.77
N LEU A 150 0.66 6.43 3.61
CA LEU A 150 0.96 5.19 2.90
C LEU A 150 0.31 3.98 3.55
N PHE A 151 0.27 3.91 4.88
CA PHE A 151 -0.43 2.85 5.59
C PHE A 151 -1.93 2.88 5.29
N ILE A 152 -2.59 4.03 5.45
CA ILE A 152 -4.04 4.17 5.22
C ILE A 152 -4.40 3.81 3.77
N VAL A 153 -3.71 4.43 2.80
CA VAL A 153 -3.97 4.22 1.37
C VAL A 153 -3.66 2.76 0.99
N GLY A 154 -2.57 2.20 1.51
CA GLY A 154 -2.18 0.81 1.28
C GLY A 154 -3.24 -0.17 1.80
N THR A 155 -3.70 0.01 3.03
CA THR A 155 -4.76 -0.83 3.63
C THR A 155 -6.07 -0.75 2.85
N LEU A 156 -6.51 0.47 2.50
CA LEU A 156 -7.73 0.65 1.69
C LEU A 156 -7.61 -0.04 0.32
N SER A 157 -6.44 0.06 -0.31
CA SER A 157 -6.16 -0.58 -1.59
C SER A 157 -6.23 -2.10 -1.50
N ILE A 158 -5.62 -2.69 -0.46
CA ILE A 158 -5.66 -4.15 -0.22
C ILE A 158 -7.11 -4.62 -0.05
N VAL A 159 -7.89 -3.94 0.79
CA VAL A 159 -9.31 -4.29 1.02
C VAL A 159 -10.10 -4.17 -0.28
N PHE A 160 -9.94 -3.07 -0.99
CA PHE A 160 -10.65 -2.82 -2.25
C PHE A 160 -10.35 -3.90 -3.30
N ILE A 161 -9.08 -4.25 -3.47
CA ILE A 161 -8.65 -5.29 -4.42
C ILE A 161 -9.22 -6.66 -4.03
N SER A 162 -9.10 -7.07 -2.76
CA SER A 162 -9.60 -8.36 -2.29
C SER A 162 -11.11 -8.49 -2.41
N VAL A 163 -11.86 -7.46 -2.03
CA VAL A 163 -13.33 -7.44 -2.16
C VAL A 163 -13.74 -7.45 -3.63
N THR A 164 -13.09 -6.65 -4.48
CA THR A 164 -13.39 -6.62 -5.92
C THR A 164 -13.14 -7.98 -6.58
N LYS A 165 -12.07 -8.67 -6.20
CA LYS A 165 -11.76 -10.02 -6.67
C LYS A 165 -12.87 -11.01 -6.27
N LEU A 166 -13.32 -10.97 -5.02
CA LEU A 166 -14.42 -11.81 -4.53
C LEU A 166 -15.74 -11.53 -5.28
N LEU A 167 -16.12 -10.25 -5.41
CA LEU A 167 -17.35 -9.85 -6.09
C LEU A 167 -17.34 -10.26 -7.56
N ARG A 168 -16.19 -10.13 -8.24
CA ARG A 168 -16.06 -10.55 -9.64
C ARG A 168 -16.26 -12.06 -9.81
N GLU A 169 -15.75 -12.87 -8.88
CA GLU A 169 -15.92 -14.32 -8.88
C GLU A 169 -17.40 -14.68 -8.69
N PHE A 170 -18.06 -14.12 -7.68
CA PHE A 170 -19.50 -14.36 -7.45
C PHE A 170 -20.36 -13.86 -8.62
N ALA A 171 -20.08 -12.67 -9.15
CA ALA A 171 -20.83 -12.13 -10.28
C ALA A 171 -20.70 -13.00 -11.54
N HIS A 172 -19.53 -13.59 -11.76
CA HIS A 172 -19.33 -14.53 -12.87
C HIS A 172 -20.20 -15.79 -12.69
N ASP A 173 -20.16 -16.40 -11.50
CA ASP A 173 -20.92 -17.61 -11.20
C ASP A 173 -22.44 -17.34 -11.24
N PHE A 174 -22.90 -16.19 -10.77
CA PHE A 174 -24.30 -15.77 -10.88
C PHE A 174 -24.74 -15.55 -12.34
N ARG A 175 -23.92 -14.91 -13.17
CA ARG A 175 -24.23 -14.72 -14.59
C ARG A 175 -24.33 -16.05 -15.33
N LEU A 176 -23.53 -17.04 -14.94
CA LEU A 176 -23.62 -18.38 -15.49
C LEU A 176 -24.96 -19.03 -15.17
N ILE A 177 -25.36 -19.01 -13.89
CA ILE A 177 -26.68 -19.49 -13.45
C ILE A 177 -27.81 -18.78 -14.21
N GLN A 178 -27.76 -17.44 -14.30
CA GLN A 178 -28.77 -16.66 -15.00
C GLN A 178 -28.86 -17.06 -16.48
N LYS A 179 -27.72 -17.20 -17.17
CA LYS A 179 -27.68 -17.59 -18.57
C LYS A 179 -28.31 -18.97 -18.79
N ILE A 180 -28.04 -19.93 -17.90
CA ILE A 180 -28.62 -21.27 -17.99
C ILE A 180 -30.12 -21.21 -17.73
N SER A 181 -30.54 -20.56 -16.64
CA SER A 181 -31.95 -20.43 -16.27
C SER A 181 -32.81 -19.76 -17.34
N LEU A 182 -32.29 -18.74 -18.04
CA LEU A 182 -33.03 -18.02 -19.09
C LEU A 182 -33.23 -18.85 -20.37
N ASN A 183 -32.38 -19.84 -20.62
CA ASN A 183 -32.43 -20.64 -21.85
C ASN A 183 -33.05 -22.03 -21.66
N MET A 184 -33.60 -22.31 -20.48
CA MET A 184 -34.26 -23.58 -20.19
C MET A 184 -35.48 -23.82 -21.07
N GLY A 185 -35.64 -25.06 -21.54
CA GLY A 185 -36.75 -25.44 -22.43
C GLY A 185 -36.70 -24.77 -23.81
N SER A 186 -35.63 -24.04 -24.14
CA SER A 186 -35.43 -23.46 -25.46
C SER A 186 -35.05 -24.55 -26.46
N ARG A 187 -35.76 -24.60 -27.59
CA ARG A 187 -35.51 -25.57 -28.67
C ARG A 187 -34.15 -25.37 -29.35
N ASP A 188 -33.69 -24.13 -29.44
CA ASP A 188 -32.54 -23.75 -30.26
C ASP A 188 -31.26 -23.62 -29.42
N TYR A 189 -31.34 -23.84 -28.11
CA TYR A 189 -30.22 -23.66 -27.20
C TYR A 189 -29.98 -24.91 -26.35
N LYS A 190 -28.97 -25.70 -26.75
CA LYS A 190 -28.50 -26.82 -25.93
C LYS A 190 -27.64 -26.29 -24.78
N ILE A 191 -28.11 -26.45 -23.55
CA ILE A 191 -27.37 -26.01 -22.36
C ILE A 191 -26.11 -26.86 -22.20
N GLU A 192 -24.94 -26.24 -22.35
CA GLU A 192 -23.66 -26.87 -22.03
C GLU A 192 -23.48 -26.96 -20.51
N ARG A 193 -23.30 -28.19 -20.00
CA ARG A 193 -23.12 -28.44 -18.57
C ARG A 193 -21.75 -27.94 -18.12
N SER A 194 -21.76 -26.77 -17.50
CA SER A 194 -20.61 -26.13 -16.88
C SER A 194 -20.62 -26.31 -15.35
N THR A 195 -19.44 -26.23 -14.74
CA THR A 195 -19.25 -26.26 -13.29
C THR A 195 -18.46 -25.03 -12.85
N THR A 196 -18.74 -24.57 -11.63
CA THR A 196 -18.06 -23.47 -10.95
C THR A 196 -17.11 -24.00 -9.87
N LYS A 197 -16.30 -23.12 -9.29
CA LYS A 197 -15.44 -23.48 -8.15
C LYS A 197 -16.20 -23.54 -6.83
N ILE A 198 -17.39 -22.92 -6.76
CA ILE A 198 -18.16 -22.81 -5.53
C ILE A 198 -19.21 -23.92 -5.46
N SER A 199 -19.19 -24.72 -4.40
CA SER A 199 -20.10 -25.87 -4.24
C SER A 199 -21.57 -25.48 -4.31
N GLU A 200 -21.95 -24.40 -3.63
CA GLU A 200 -23.34 -23.94 -3.55
C GLU A 200 -23.88 -23.51 -4.91
N PHE A 201 -23.03 -22.93 -5.78
CA PHE A 201 -23.40 -22.62 -7.16
C PHE A 201 -23.52 -23.90 -8.00
N ASN A 202 -22.67 -24.90 -7.78
CA ASN A 202 -22.78 -26.20 -8.44
C ASN A 202 -24.05 -26.96 -8.05
N ASP A 203 -24.48 -26.86 -6.79
CA ASP A 203 -25.73 -27.48 -6.33
C ASP A 203 -26.95 -26.85 -7.04
N ILE A 204 -26.94 -25.52 -7.21
CA ILE A 204 -27.97 -24.80 -7.99
C ILE A 204 -27.92 -25.25 -9.46
N LEU A 205 -26.73 -25.29 -10.07
CA LEU A 205 -26.57 -25.73 -11.46
C LEU A 205 -27.04 -27.17 -11.68
N ALA A 206 -26.74 -28.08 -10.75
CA ALA A 206 -27.19 -29.47 -10.83
C ALA A 206 -28.72 -29.56 -10.84
N MET A 207 -29.39 -28.83 -9.95
CA MET A 207 -30.85 -28.77 -9.92
C MET A 207 -31.43 -28.16 -11.20
N LEU A 208 -30.77 -27.11 -11.71
CA LEU A 208 -31.17 -26.46 -12.96
C LEU A 208 -31.07 -27.41 -14.15
N TYR A 209 -29.96 -28.14 -14.31
CA TYR A 209 -29.82 -29.11 -15.39
C TYR A 209 -30.85 -30.24 -15.30
N GLN A 210 -31.15 -30.73 -14.10
CA GLN A 210 -32.20 -31.73 -13.94
C GLN A 210 -33.57 -31.21 -14.40
N LYS A 211 -33.93 -29.97 -14.02
CA LYS A 211 -35.20 -29.37 -14.43
C LYS A 211 -35.29 -29.12 -15.93
N ASP A 212 -34.19 -28.75 -16.57
CA ASP A 212 -34.14 -28.58 -18.03
C ASP A 212 -34.35 -29.90 -18.76
N ASP A 213 -33.72 -30.99 -18.29
CA ASP A 213 -33.93 -32.34 -18.83
C ASP A 213 -35.42 -32.74 -18.69
N GLU A 214 -36.02 -32.54 -17.51
CA GLU A 214 -37.44 -32.82 -17.24
C GLU A 214 -38.38 -32.01 -18.15
N LEU A 215 -38.14 -30.71 -18.29
CA LEU A 215 -38.91 -29.82 -19.17
C LEU A 215 -38.81 -30.25 -20.64
N THR A 216 -37.63 -30.65 -21.09
CA THR A 216 -37.41 -31.12 -22.46
C THR A 216 -38.22 -32.38 -22.74
N ILE A 217 -38.21 -33.34 -21.82
CA ILE A 217 -39.00 -34.57 -21.92
C ILE A 217 -40.50 -34.25 -21.99
N LEU A 218 -41.00 -33.37 -21.11
CA LEU A 218 -42.41 -32.98 -21.09
C LEU A 218 -42.83 -32.30 -22.40
N LEU A 219 -42.00 -31.40 -22.93
CA LEU A 219 -42.26 -30.71 -24.19
C LEU A 219 -42.24 -31.66 -25.40
N GLU A 220 -41.41 -32.70 -25.38
CA GLU A 220 -41.40 -33.74 -26.40
C GLU A 220 -42.65 -34.62 -26.33
N ALA A 221 -43.06 -35.02 -25.12
CA ALA A 221 -44.27 -35.80 -24.89
C ALA A 221 -45.54 -35.06 -25.33
N GLU A 222 -45.71 -33.79 -24.94
CA GLU A 222 -46.87 -32.97 -25.34
C GLU A 222 -46.96 -32.82 -26.86
N ARG A 223 -45.82 -32.72 -27.55
CA ARG A 223 -45.79 -32.64 -29.01
C ARG A 223 -46.14 -33.95 -29.69
N ALA A 224 -45.67 -35.08 -29.16
CA ALA A 224 -46.03 -36.40 -29.66
C ALA A 224 -47.55 -36.61 -29.55
N GLU A 225 -48.14 -36.23 -28.41
CA GLU A 225 -49.58 -36.30 -28.18
C GLU A 225 -50.36 -35.38 -29.13
N LYS A 226 -49.96 -34.11 -29.28
CA LYS A 226 -50.59 -33.19 -30.25
C LYS A 226 -50.51 -33.69 -31.69
N LYS A 227 -49.39 -34.31 -32.08
CA LYS A 227 -49.22 -34.88 -33.41
C LYS A 227 -50.15 -36.07 -33.61
N ASP A 228 -50.28 -36.95 -32.62
CA ASP A 228 -51.20 -38.08 -32.67
C ASP A 228 -52.67 -37.64 -32.72
N LEU A 229 -53.06 -36.67 -31.90
CA LEU A 229 -54.40 -36.07 -31.93
C LEU A 229 -54.74 -35.47 -33.29
N SER A 230 -53.79 -34.74 -33.88
CA SER A 230 -53.97 -34.16 -35.22
C SER A 230 -54.17 -35.26 -36.27
N PHE A 231 -53.41 -36.36 -36.18
CA PHE A 231 -53.51 -37.49 -37.09
C PHE A 231 -54.87 -38.20 -36.99
N GLN A 232 -55.40 -38.39 -35.77
CA GLN A 232 -56.71 -39.00 -35.56
C GLN A 232 -57.86 -38.12 -36.12
N LEU A 233 -57.80 -36.80 -35.93
CA LEU A 233 -58.80 -35.86 -36.47
C LEU A 233 -58.83 -35.85 -38.01
N PHE A 234 -57.67 -35.92 -38.66
CA PHE A 234 -57.59 -35.99 -40.13
C PHE A 234 -58.09 -37.31 -40.72
N HIS A 235 -58.19 -38.38 -39.92
CA HIS A 235 -58.64 -39.69 -40.37
C HIS A 235 -60.13 -39.97 -40.08
N THR A 236 -60.80 -39.05 -39.37
CA THR A 236 -62.22 -39.15 -38.97
C THR A 236 -63.15 -38.25 -39.82
N ILE A 237 -62.62 -37.62 -40.87
CA ILE A 237 -63.37 -36.89 -41.92
C ILE A 237 -63.32 -37.72 -43.20
#